data_AF-A0A2H9VLM6-F1
#
_entry.id   AF-A0A2H9VLM6-F1
#
_cell.length_a   1.000
_cell.length_b   1.000
_cell.length_c   1.000
_cell.angle_alpha   90.00
_cell.angle_beta   90.00
_cell.angle_gamma   90.00
#
_symmetry.space_group_name_H-M   'P 1'
#
loop_
_entity.id
_entity.type
_entity.pdbx_description
1 polymer ?
#
loop_
_entity_poly.entity_id
_entity_poly.type
_entity_poly.pdbx_seq_one_letter_code
_entity_poly.pdbx_strand_id
1 'polypeptide(L)' 'MSSAFVKESENEQLKDIAPNMASLLIFLKRENGGAVRELHTRFSDKHQKEVHEMSDGLGYMLNDRNQWQVILD' A
#
# COMPACT_ATOMS: atom_id res chain seq x y z
N MET A 1 15.91 4.90 -34.12
CA MET A 1 15.13 3.79 -33.53
C MET A 1 15.86 3.33 -32.29
N SER A 2 15.54 3.92 -31.13
CA SER A 2 16.19 3.62 -29.86
C SER A 2 15.22 2.77 -29.05
N SER A 3 15.43 1.45 -29.05
CA SER A 3 14.67 0.54 -28.19
C SER A 3 15.19 0.71 -26.77
N ALA A 4 14.48 1.48 -25.95
CA ALA A 4 14.62 1.40 -24.52
C ALA A 4 14.04 0.05 -24.09
N PHE A 5 14.91 -0.89 -23.73
CA PHE A 5 14.54 -2.13 -23.07
C PHE A 5 14.02 -1.77 -21.67
N VAL A 6 12.75 -1.34 -21.59
CA VAL A 6 12.06 -1.16 -20.32
C VAL A 6 11.80 -2.54 -19.80
N LYS A 7 12.58 -2.92 -18.78
CA LYS A 7 12.38 -4.13 -18.01
C LYS A 7 11.07 -3.92 -17.24
N GLU A 8 9.95 -4.27 -17.86
CA GLU A 8 8.66 -4.45 -17.19
C GLU A 8 8.84 -5.58 -16.17
N SER A 9 9.46 -5.23 -15.05
CA SER A 9 9.43 -6.05 -13.86
C SER A 9 7.97 -6.05 -13.47
N GLU A 10 7.33 -7.21 -13.52
CA GLU A 10 5.95 -7.42 -13.10
C GLU A 10 5.69 -6.60 -11.84
N ASN A 11 4.99 -5.48 -11.97
CA ASN A 11 4.80 -4.56 -10.86
C ASN A 11 3.92 -5.29 -9.85
N GLU A 12 4.54 -5.68 -8.73
CA GLU A 12 3.87 -6.24 -7.56
C GLU A 12 2.67 -5.32 -7.23
N GLN A 13 1.45 -5.85 -7.27
CA GLN A 13 0.28 -5.02 -6.99
C GLN A 13 0.04 -5.01 -5.48
N LEU A 14 -0.48 -3.91 -4.95
CA LEU A 14 -0.82 -3.77 -3.53
C LEU A 14 -1.64 -4.95 -2.99
N LYS A 15 -2.54 -5.50 -3.81
CA LYS A 15 -3.41 -6.64 -3.44
C LYS A 15 -2.67 -7.97 -3.25
N ASP A 16 -1.45 -8.08 -3.78
CA ASP A 16 -0.60 -9.26 -3.74
C ASP A 16 0.39 -9.20 -2.55
N ILE A 17 0.46 -8.04 -1.88
CA ILE A 17 1.27 -7.82 -0.69
C ILE A 17 0.66 -8.57 0.50
N ALA A 18 1.51 -9.26 1.26
CA ALA A 18 1.08 -10.00 2.44
C ALA A 18 0.37 -9.07 3.46
N PRO A 19 -0.65 -9.58 4.18
CA PRO A 19 -1.50 -8.79 5.08
C PRO A 19 -0.81 -8.48 6.42
N ASN A 20 0.38 -7.89 6.36
CA ASN A 20 1.13 -7.44 7.51
C ASN A 20 1.78 -6.09 7.21
N MET A 21 2.00 -5.30 8.26
CA MET A 21 2.50 -3.93 8.15
C MET A 21 3.90 -3.87 7.52
N ALA A 22 4.78 -4.81 7.85
CA ALA A 22 6.15 -4.81 7.35
C ALA A 22 6.20 -4.95 5.82
N SER A 23 5.39 -5.86 5.25
CA SER A 23 5.26 -6.04 3.81
C SER A 23 4.70 -4.79 3.12
N LEU A 24 3.68 -4.16 3.71
CA LEU A 24 3.14 -2.90 3.21
C LEU A 24 4.19 -1.77 3.20
N LEU A 25 4.91 -1.56 4.30
CA LEU A 25 5.94 -0.51 4.38
C LEU A 25 7.08 -0.73 3.38
N ILE A 26 7.49 -1.98 3.14
CA ILE A 26 8.50 -2.30 2.11
C ILE A 26 7.98 -1.96 0.72
N PHE A 27 6.73 -2.32 0.43
CA PHE A 27 6.07 -2.01 -0.84
C PHE A 27 6.00 -0.49 -1.05
N LEU A 28 5.44 0.24 -0.09
CA LEU A 28 5.29 1.69 -0.15
C LEU A 28 6.64 2.41 -0.24
N LYS A 29 7.69 1.88 0.40
CA LYS A 29 9.03 2.44 0.28
C LYS A 29 9.59 2.31 -1.13
N ARG A 30 9.31 1.20 -1.81
CA ARG A 30 9.72 0.99 -3.21
C ARG A 30 8.92 1.88 -4.15
N GLU A 31 7.61 1.95 -3.94
CA GLU A 31 6.68 2.72 -4.80
C GLU A 31 6.90 4.23 -4.68
N ASN A 32 7.03 4.76 -3.47
CA ASN A 32 7.24 6.20 -3.24
C ASN A 32 8.71 6.65 -3.40
N GLY A 33 9.65 5.72 -3.62
CA GLY A 33 11.09 6.00 -3.70
C GLY A 33 11.70 6.55 -2.41
N GLY A 34 11.01 6.42 -1.27
CA GLY A 34 11.37 7.04 0.01
C GLY A 34 10.74 6.30 1.20
N ALA A 35 11.22 6.57 2.42
CA ALA A 35 10.68 5.89 3.61
C ALA A 35 9.25 6.35 3.90
N VAL A 36 8.30 5.42 3.88
CA VAL A 36 6.93 5.61 4.38
C VAL A 36 6.83 5.01 5.78
N ARG A 37 6.07 5.67 6.65
CA ARG A 37 5.78 5.21 8.01
C ARG A 37 4.30 5.36 8.32
N GLU A 38 3.80 4.50 9.19
CA GLU A 38 2.48 4.66 9.79
C GLU A 38 2.48 5.90 10.70
N LEU A 39 1.45 6.73 10.56
CA LEU A 39 1.20 7.90 11.38
C LEU A 39 0.18 7.59 12.48
N HIS A 40 -0.96 7.02 12.09
CA HIS A 40 -2.03 6.63 13.01
C HIS A 40 -2.89 5.53 12.41
N THR A 41 -3.47 4.74 13.31
CA THR A 41 -4.49 3.76 12.96
C THR A 41 -5.83 4.30 13.46
N ARG A 42 -6.82 4.40 12.57
CA ARG A 42 -8.19 4.76 12.93
C ARG A 42 -9.14 3.61 12.62
N PHE A 43 -10.19 3.44 13.40
CA PHE A 43 -11.27 2.54 13.03
C PHE A 43 -12.23 3.27 12.07
N SER A 44 -12.51 2.69 10.91
CA SER A 44 -13.48 3.23 9.96
C SER A 44 -14.86 2.63 10.21
N ASP A 45 -15.82 3.46 10.62
CA ASP A 45 -17.22 3.02 10.82
C ASP A 45 -17.88 2.55 9.52
N LYS A 46 -17.45 3.11 8.37
CA LYS A 46 -17.97 2.75 7.05
C LYS A 46 -17.55 1.34 6.62
N HIS A 47 -16.31 0.97 6.95
CA HIS A 47 -15.73 -0.32 6.56
C HIS A 47 -15.72 -1.34 7.70
N GLN A 48 -16.04 -0.91 8.92
CA GLN A 48 -15.95 -1.71 10.15
C GLN A 48 -14.58 -2.36 10.34
N LYS A 49 -13.51 -1.63 10.00
CA LYS A 49 -12.13 -2.10 9.95
C LYS A 49 -11.13 -1.01 10.27
N GLU A 50 -9.92 -1.42 10.64
CA GLU A 50 -8.79 -0.53 10.90
C GLU A 50 -8.20 0.00 9.58
N VAL A 51 -8.06 1.32 9.52
CA VAL A 51 -7.39 2.06 8.45
C VAL A 51 -6.09 2.61 9.00
N HIS A 52 -5.00 2.25 8.33
CA HIS A 52 -3.65 2.68 8.66
C HIS A 52 -3.29 3.88 7.79
N GLU A 53 -3.14 5.03 8.41
CA GLU A 53 -2.76 6.25 7.72
C GLU A 53 -1.26 6.37 7.67
N MET A 54 -0.75 6.59 6.46
CA MET A 54 0.67 6.58 6.16
C MET A 54 1.17 7.99 5.89
N SER A 55 2.48 8.18 6.02
CA SER A 55 3.14 9.46 5.80
C SER A 55 3.12 9.96 4.34
N ASP A 56 2.69 9.12 3.41
CA ASP A 56 2.42 9.50 2.02
C ASP A 56 1.08 10.25 1.86
N GLY A 57 0.28 10.34 2.92
CA GLY A 57 -1.03 10.98 2.94
C GLY A 57 -2.19 10.06 2.53
N LEU A 58 -1.93 8.76 2.37
CA LEU A 58 -2.94 7.76 2.01
C LEU A 58 -3.30 6.87 3.20
N GLY A 59 -4.55 6.41 3.22
CA GLY A 59 -5.03 5.38 4.14
C GLY A 59 -4.99 4.00 3.49
N TYR A 60 -4.54 2.99 4.23
CA TYR A 60 -4.48 1.61 3.77
C TYR A 60 -5.26 0.70 4.72
N MET A 61 -5.98 -0.27 4.15
CA MET A 61 -6.81 -1.20 4.92
C MET A 61 -6.81 -2.58 4.26
N LEU A 62 -7.03 -3.62 5.05
CA LEU A 62 -7.26 -4.97 4.55
C LEU A 62 -8.75 -5.20 4.20
N ASN A 63 -9.02 -5.63 2.98
CA ASN A 63 -10.36 -6.05 2.59
C ASN A 63 -10.71 -7.45 3.15
N ASP A 64 -11.89 -7.98 2.83
CA ASP A 64 -12.35 -9.29 3.34
C ASP A 64 -11.56 -10.49 2.79
N ARG A 65 -10.70 -10.25 1.81
CA ARG A 65 -9.79 -11.25 1.23
C ARG A 65 -8.37 -11.14 1.79
N ASN A 66 -8.16 -10.34 2.85
CA ASN A 66 -6.83 -10.02 3.39
C ASN A 66 -5.89 -9.41 2.34
N GLN A 67 -6.43 -8.58 1.44
CA GLN A 67 -5.65 -7.83 0.47
C GLN A 67 -5.66 -6.36 0.84
N TRP A 68 -4.49 -5.72 0.75
CA TRP A 68 -4.38 -4.28 0.96
C TRP A 68 -5.12 -3.51 -0.14
N GLN A 69 -5.80 -2.45 0.28
CA GLN A 69 -6.44 -1.48 -0.59
C GLN A 69 -6.25 -0.07 -0.03
N VAL A 70 -6.18 0.90 -0.94
CA VAL A 70 -6.13 2.33 -0.60
C VAL A 70 -7.54 2.81 -0.28
N ILE A 71 -7.68 3.61 0.77
CA ILE A 71 -8.89 4.31 1.16
C ILE A 71 -8.65 5.81 0.94
N LEU A 72 -9.51 6.39 0.10
CA LEU A 72 -9.63 7.83 -0.09
C LEU A 72 -10.93 8.24 0.61
N ASP A 73 -10.84 8.65 1.88
CA ASP A 73 -11.95 9.29 2.61
C ASP A 73 -11.87 10.81 2.47
#